data_AF-A0A937Q8J8-F1
#
_entry.id   AF-A0A937Q8J8-F1
#
_cell.length_a   1.000
_cell.length_b   1.000
_cell.length_c   1.000
_cell.angle_alpha   90.00
_cell.angle_beta   90.00
_cell.angle_gamma   90.00
#
_symmetry.space_group_name_H-M   'P 1'
#
loop_
_entity.id
_entity.type
_entity.pdbx_description
1 polymer ?
#
loop_
_entity_poly.entity_id
_entity_poly.type
_entity_poly.pdbx_seq_one_letter_code
_entity_poly.pdbx_strand_id
1 'polypeptide(L)' 'MSPGTVENSVISLFSIESPLIGKQIKQGRADITVNREGFVASVLSPVSGVVTSTNTRLRSEGGLANETPSANR' A
#
# COMPACT_ATOMS: atom_id res chain seq x y z
N MET A 1 -39.88 -14.86 4.59
CA MET A 1 -39.07 -13.74 4.07
C MET A 1 -38.19 -13.27 5.22
N SER A 2 -36.94 -13.70 5.27
CA SER A 2 -35.97 -13.23 6.27
C SER A 2 -35.25 -12.01 5.70
N PRO A 3 -35.09 -10.91 6.46
CA PRO A 3 -34.39 -9.73 5.96
C PRO A 3 -32.93 -10.11 5.73
N GLY A 4 -32.48 -9.94 4.48
CA GLY A 4 -31.12 -10.22 4.07
C GLY A 4 -30.15 -9.37 4.86
N THR A 5 -29.17 -10.02 5.47
CA THR A 5 -27.92 -9.42 5.89
C THR A 5 -27.31 -8.72 4.68
N VAL A 6 -27.51 -7.41 4.59
CA VAL A 6 -26.61 -6.54 3.82
C VAL A 6 -25.32 -6.51 4.61
N GLU A 7 -24.44 -7.46 4.32
CA GLU A 7 -23.03 -7.33 4.64
C GLU A 7 -22.54 -6.14 3.83
N ASN A 8 -22.62 -4.95 4.43
CA ASN A 8 -21.88 -3.79 3.96
C ASN A 8 -20.40 -4.13 4.10
N SER A 9 -19.85 -4.81 3.08
CA SER A 9 -18.41 -4.76 2.83
C SER A 9 -18.10 -3.29 2.57
N VAL A 10 -17.72 -2.58 3.63
CA VAL A 10 -17.11 -1.26 3.54
C VAL A 10 -15.88 -1.47 2.66
N ILE A 11 -15.98 -1.08 1.39
CA ILE A 11 -14.85 -1.04 0.47
C ILE A 11 -13.92 0.04 1.05
N SER A 12 -12.99 -0.39 1.90
CA SER A 12 -11.90 0.46 2.36
C SER A 12 -11.11 0.88 1.14
N LEU A 13 -11.22 2.15 0.76
CA LEU A 13 -10.47 2.77 -0.34
C LEU A 13 -9.02 2.95 0.10
N PHE A 14 -8.27 1.85 0.12
CA PHE A 14 -6.84 1.84 0.41
C PHE A 14 -6.05 1.49 -0.86
N SER A 15 -5.08 2.31 -1.21
CA SER A 15 -4.15 2.03 -2.31
C SER A 15 -2.72 2.41 -1.94
N ILE A 16 -1.77 1.62 -2.46
CA ILE A 16 -0.34 1.92 -2.40
C ILE A 16 0.19 1.98 -3.83
N GLU A 17 0.83 3.11 -4.15
CA GLU A 17 1.60 3.26 -5.38
C GLU A 17 3.07 2.98 -5.09
N SER A 18 3.55 1.84 -5.57
CA SER A 18 4.95 1.45 -5.47
C SER A 18 5.77 1.92 -6.68
N PRO A 19 7.06 2.22 -6.49
CA PRO A 19 7.99 2.48 -7.58
C PRO A 19 8.20 1.23 -8.43
N LEU A 20 8.51 1.43 -9.71
CA LEU A 20 8.77 0.33 -10.62
C LEU A 20 10.06 -0.42 -10.27
N ILE A 21 10.09 -1.72 -10.53
CA ILE A 21 11.33 -2.51 -10.52
C ILE A 21 12.32 -1.88 -11.51
N GLY A 22 13.60 -1.80 -11.11
CA GLY A 22 14.66 -1.14 -11.87
C GLY A 22 14.72 0.38 -11.66
N LYS A 23 13.72 1.00 -11.03
CA LYS A 23 13.78 2.44 -10.72
C LYS A 23 14.86 2.71 -9.68
N GLN A 24 15.70 3.71 -9.94
CA GLN A 24 16.63 4.22 -8.95
C GLN A 24 15.92 5.15 -7.96
N ILE A 25 16.09 4.88 -6.67
CA ILE A 25 15.54 5.66 -5.56
C ILE A 25 16.67 6.31 -4.75
N LYS A 26 16.36 7.44 -4.11
CA LYS A 26 17.30 8.17 -3.26
C LYS A 26 16.76 8.25 -1.84
N GLN A 27 17.64 8.10 -0.85
CA GLN A 27 17.30 8.30 0.55
C GLN A 27 16.65 9.67 0.76
N GLY A 28 15.57 9.70 1.54
CA GLY A 28 14.80 10.92 1.80
C GLY A 28 13.90 11.36 0.64
N ARG A 29 13.89 10.66 -0.49
CA ARG A 29 12.97 10.94 -1.61
C ARG A 29 11.68 10.16 -1.45
N ALA A 30 10.57 10.82 -1.74
CA ALA A 30 9.23 10.24 -1.66
C ALA A 30 8.86 9.55 -2.99
N ASP A 31 9.11 8.25 -3.08
CA ASP A 31 8.83 7.45 -4.28
C ASP A 31 7.63 6.49 -4.13
N ILE A 32 7.04 6.44 -2.93
CA ILE A 32 5.90 5.60 -2.58
C ILE A 32 4.79 6.51 -2.03
N THR A 33 3.56 6.31 -2.49
CA THR A 33 2.37 7.02 -2.02
C THR A 33 1.39 6.02 -1.41
N VAL A 34 0.86 6.35 -0.24
CA VAL A 34 -0.21 5.61 0.44
C VAL A 34 -1.44 6.49 0.46
N ASN A 35 -2.57 5.98 -0.02
CA ASN A 35 -3.86 6.64 0.09
C ASN A 35 -4.81 5.75 0.89
N ARG A 36 -5.44 6.32 1.91
CA ARG A 36 -6.52 5.68 2.65
C ARG A 36 -7.67 6.66 2.81
N GLU A 37 -8.82 6.33 2.24
CA GLU A 37 -10.07 7.08 2.46
C GLU A 37 -9.90 8.61 2.21
N GLY A 38 -9.04 8.98 1.25
CA GLY A 38 -8.74 10.38 0.91
C GLY A 38 -7.56 11.00 1.67
N PHE A 39 -7.02 10.33 2.70
CA PHE A 39 -5.78 10.74 3.34
C PHE A 39 -4.58 10.21 2.55
N VAL A 40 -3.78 11.13 2.03
CA VAL A 40 -2.58 10.81 1.24
C VAL A 40 -1.33 11.07 2.06
N ALA A 41 -0.46 10.07 2.16
CA ALA A 41 0.84 10.16 2.79
C ALA A 41 1.93 9.69 1.81
N SER A 42 3.09 10.35 1.86
CA SER A 42 4.25 9.95 1.07
C SER A 42 5.28 9.28 1.97
N VAL A 43 5.85 8.17 1.50
CA VAL A 43 6.87 7.43 2.25
C VAL A 43 8.25 7.79 1.71
N LEU A 44 9.12 8.25 2.60
CA LEU A 44 10.50 8.56 2.29
C LEU A 44 11.32 7.28 2.21
N SER A 45 12.13 7.15 1.16
CA SER A 45 13.05 6.03 1.07
C SER A 45 14.07 6.09 2.22
N PRO A 46 14.27 5.02 3.00
CA PRO A 46 15.28 5.01 4.07
C PRO A 46 16.69 4.90 3.51
N VAL A 47 16.85 4.40 2.27
CA VAL A 47 18.15 4.17 1.63
C VAL A 47 18.10 4.53 0.14
N SER A 48 19.27 4.79 -0.44
CA SER A 48 19.43 4.93 -1.89
C SER A 48 19.71 3.56 -2.52
N GLY A 49 19.20 3.32 -3.73
CA GLY A 49 19.40 2.03 -4.39
C GLY A 49 18.55 1.86 -5.64
N VAL A 50 18.46 0.62 -6.11
CA VAL A 50 17.59 0.21 -7.21
C VAL A 50 16.52 -0.73 -6.68
N VAL A 51 15.27 -0.50 -7.03
CA VAL A 51 14.14 -1.36 -6.64
C VAL A 51 14.29 -2.70 -7.35
N THR A 52 14.46 -3.79 -6.60
CA THR A 52 14.59 -5.14 -7.16
C THR A 52 13.29 -5.93 -7.13
N SER A 53 12.37 -5.59 -6.22
CA SER A 53 11.07 -6.22 -6.07
C SER A 53 10.06 -5.25 -5.47
N THR A 54 8.77 -5.54 -5.66
CA THR A 54 7.66 -4.80 -5.01
C THR A 54 6.63 -5.78 -4.48
N ASN A 55 5.97 -5.44 -3.37
CA ASN A 55 4.87 -6.26 -2.86
C ASN A 55 3.58 -5.93 -3.64
N THR A 56 3.34 -6.68 -4.72
CA THR A 56 2.19 -6.46 -5.61
C THR A 56 0.84 -6.74 -4.95
N ARG A 57 0.81 -7.53 -3.87
CA ARG A 57 -0.42 -7.82 -3.11
C ARG A 57 -0.99 -6.55 -2.47
N LEU A 58 -0.12 -5.65 -2.01
CA LEU A 58 -0.55 -4.36 -1.43
C LEU A 58 -1.25 -3.43 -2.44
N ARG A 59 -1.02 -3.64 -3.74
CA ARG A 59 -1.68 -2.88 -4.81
C ARG A 59 -3.09 -3.38 -5.12
N SER A 60 -3.36 -4.67 -4.85
CA SER A 60 -4.63 -5.34 -5.13
C SER A 60 -5.52 -5.48 -3.89
N GLU A 61 -4.91 -5.58 -2.71
CA GLU A 61 -5.56 -5.89 -1.43
C GLU A 61 -5.08 -4.88 -0.38
N GLY A 62 -5.51 -3.63 -0.54
CA GLY A 62 -5.05 -2.52 0.30
C GLY A 62 -5.16 -2.76 1.82
N GLY A 63 -6.11 -3.59 2.25
CA GLY A 63 -6.28 -3.96 3.67
C GLY A 63 -5.04 -4.59 4.32
N LEU A 64 -4.19 -5.29 3.56
CA LEU A 64 -3.05 -6.04 4.11
C LEU A 64 -1.98 -5.16 4.78
N ALA A 65 -1.78 -3.93 4.29
CA ALA A 65 -0.83 -2.99 4.89
C ALA A 65 -1.25 -2.54 6.30
N ASN A 66 -2.55 -2.57 6.58
CA ASN A 66 -3.11 -2.15 7.86
C ASN A 66 -3.13 -3.31 8.88
N GLU A 67 -3.26 -4.55 8.42
CA GLU A 67 -3.29 -5.75 9.28
C GLU A 67 -1.90 -6.19 9.74
N THR A 68 -0.89 -6.06 8.89
CA THR A 68 0.50 -6.38 9.24
C THR A 68 1.48 -5.36 8.62
N PRO A 69 1.80 -4.26 9.32
CA PRO A 69 2.69 -3.20 8.80
C PRO A 69 4.10 -3.69 8.46
N SER A 70 4.53 -4.80 9.07
CA SER A 70 5.80 -5.46 8.83
C SER A 70 5.62 -6.98 8.86
N ALA A 71 5.42 -7.61 7.69
CA ALA A 71 5.47 -9.06 7.56
C ALA A 71 6.94 -9.52 7.48
N ASN A 72 7.62 -9.56 8.63
CA ASN A 72 8.90 -10.26 8.78
C ASN A 72 8.68 -11.47 9.70
N ARG A 73 8.51 -12.65 9.09
CA ARG A 73 9.11 -13.89 9.61
C ARG A 73 9.39 -14.85 8.47
#